data_AF-A0A238FS03-F1
#
_entry.id   AF-A0A238FS03-F1
#
_cell.length_a   1.000
_cell.length_b   1.000
_cell.length_c   1.000
_cell.angle_alpha   90.00
_cell.angle_beta   90.00
_cell.angle_gamma   90.00
#
_symmetry.space_group_name_H-M   'P 1'
#
loop_
_entity.id
_entity.type
_entity.pdbx_description
1 polymer ?
#
loop_
_entity_poly.entity_id
_entity_poly.type
_entity_poly.pdbx_seq_one_letter_code
_entity_poly.pdbx_strand_id
1 'polypeptide(L)'
;MVCLFLIWHFRALYIDHLPPALSSRLRYYAPLSTFEDAAEQGFSTAAFDLSGNMAGDSRAGLDDRTLTEVRRIMEEKRCNFDEARVIHTNRMFARHGIDPNGYPIDPKAITRLS
;
A
#
# COMPACT_ATOMS: atom_id res chain seq x y z
N MET A 1 26.09 2.90 24.26
CA MET A 1 25.39 4.08 23.68
C MET A 1 25.77 4.32 22.23
N VAL A 2 27.06 4.45 21.88
CA VAL A 2 27.50 4.68 20.48
C VAL A 2 27.11 3.54 19.53
N CYS A 3 27.25 2.28 19.94
CA CYS A 3 26.87 1.15 19.07
C CYS A 3 25.36 1.12 18.75
N LEU A 4 24.49 1.47 19.70
CA LEU A 4 23.05 1.55 19.46
C LEU A 4 22.71 2.69 18.49
N PHE A 5 23.43 3.82 18.59
CA PHE A 5 23.27 4.94 17.68
C PHE A 5 23.73 4.60 16.26
N LEU A 6 24.86 3.90 16.12
CA LEU A 6 25.36 3.41 14.83
C LEU A 6 24.41 2.38 14.21
N ILE A 7 23.89 1.43 14.98
CA ILE A 7 22.88 0.47 14.51
C ILE A 7 21.62 1.18 14.04
N TRP A 8 21.15 2.20 14.77
CA TRP A 8 19.98 2.97 14.35
C TRP A 8 20.24 3.82 13.10
N HIS A 9 21.41 4.43 12.98
CA HIS A 9 21.77 5.28 11.84
C HIS A 9 21.97 4.45 10.56
N PHE A 10 22.68 3.33 10.67
CA PHE A 10 22.94 2.43 9.55
C PHE A 10 21.89 1.33 9.38
N ARG A 11 20.77 1.37 10.12
CA ARG A 11 19.72 0.34 10.05
C ARG A 11 19.26 0.07 8.62
N ALA A 12 19.17 1.11 7.79
CA ALA A 12 18.76 1.00 6.39
C ALA A 12 19.68 0.10 5.56
N LEU A 13 21.00 0.13 5.80
CA LEU A 13 21.97 -0.70 5.06
C LEU A 13 21.89 -2.18 5.46
N TYR A 14 21.57 -2.48 6.72
CA TYR A 14 21.52 -3.86 7.19
C TYR A 14 20.21 -4.56 6.83
N ILE A 15 19.10 -3.82 6.72
CA ILE A 15 17.75 -4.37 6.48
C ILE A 15 17.67 -5.26 5.23
N ASP A 16 18.43 -4.95 4.18
CA ASP A 16 18.42 -5.74 2.94
C ASP A 16 19.15 -7.09 3.03
N HIS A 17 19.99 -7.28 4.04
CA HIS A 17 20.68 -8.55 4.31
C HIS A 17 19.93 -9.44 5.31
N LEU A 18 18.83 -8.95 5.89
CA LEU A 18 18.00 -9.76 6.77
C LEU A 18 17.06 -10.68 5.97
N PRO A 19 16.78 -11.89 6.48
CA PRO A 19 15.82 -12.79 5.86
C PRO A 19 14.47 -12.09 5.65
N PRO A 20 13.75 -12.38 4.55
CA PRO A 20 12.55 -11.66 4.12
C PRO A 20 11.47 -11.51 5.20
N ALA A 21 11.36 -12.51 6.08
CA ALA A 21 10.38 -12.53 7.17
C ALA A 21 10.67 -11.49 8.28
N LEU A 22 11.93 -11.09 8.46
CA LEU A 22 12.33 -10.06 9.43
C LEU A 22 12.48 -8.70 8.75
N SER A 23 12.97 -8.65 7.51
CA SER A 23 13.17 -7.39 6.77
C SER A 23 11.86 -6.72 6.38
N SER A 24 10.78 -7.45 6.08
CA SER A 24 9.46 -6.85 5.80
C SER A 24 8.91 -6.02 6.97
N ARG A 25 9.21 -6.42 8.21
CA ARG A 25 8.80 -5.69 9.43
C ARG A 25 9.67 -4.48 9.74
N LEU A 26 10.92 -4.50 9.28
CA LEU A 26 11.92 -3.46 9.57
C LEU A 26 12.11 -2.47 8.42
N ARG A 27 11.70 -2.82 7.19
CA ARG A 27 11.67 -1.92 6.04
C ARG A 27 10.72 -0.78 6.33
N TYR A 28 11.31 0.36 6.65
CA TYR A 28 10.59 1.63 6.58
C TYR A 28 10.26 1.87 5.10
N TYR A 29 8.98 2.14 4.81
CA TYR A 29 8.56 2.54 3.49
C TYR A 29 9.31 3.82 3.10
N ALA A 30 10.11 3.77 2.03
CA ALA A 30 10.58 4.96 1.36
C ALA A 30 9.40 5.55 0.59
N PRO A 31 9.01 6.81 0.86
CA PRO A 31 7.88 7.44 0.18
C PRO A 31 8.07 7.39 -1.33
N LEU A 32 7.02 6.98 -2.04
CA LEU A 32 7.02 6.95 -3.49
C LEU A 32 6.78 8.37 -3.98
N SER A 33 7.86 9.08 -4.31
CA SER A 33 7.80 10.48 -4.70
C SER A 33 7.26 10.71 -6.12
N THR A 34 7.38 9.72 -7.00
CA THR A 34 7.04 9.84 -8.43
C THR A 34 6.22 8.66 -8.95
N PHE A 35 5.56 8.85 -10.09
CA PHE A 35 4.80 7.80 -10.77
C PHE A 35 5.72 6.70 -11.33
N GLU A 36 6.93 7.08 -11.72
CA GLU A 36 8.00 6.19 -12.16
C GLU A 36 8.39 5.22 -11.04
N ASP A 37 8.70 5.75 -9.86
CA ASP A 37 9.08 4.91 -8.70
C ASP A 37 7.96 3.92 -8.35
N ALA A 38 6.69 4.33 -8.49
CA ALA A 38 5.54 3.47 -8.23
C ALA A 38 5.39 2.36 -9.27
N ALA A 39 5.60 2.68 -10.55
CA ALA A 39 5.56 1.71 -11.64
C ALA A 39 6.71 0.69 -11.53
N GLU A 40 7.92 1.13 -11.22
CA GLU A 40 9.09 0.25 -11.01
C GLU A 40 8.86 -0.75 -9.86
N GLN A 41 8.08 -0.35 -8.85
CA GLN A 41 7.74 -1.20 -7.71
C GLN A 41 6.53 -2.11 -7.94
N GLY A 42 5.99 -2.15 -9.17
CA GLY A 42 4.91 -3.05 -9.54
C GLY A 42 3.50 -2.56 -9.17
N PHE A 43 3.32 -1.25 -8.93
CA PHE A 43 2.00 -0.63 -8.70
C PHE A 43 1.29 -0.19 -10.00
N SER A 44 1.68 -0.78 -11.14
CA SER A 44 1.04 -0.57 -12.44
C SER A 44 0.53 -1.90 -13.00
N THR A 45 -0.68 -1.92 -13.55
CA THR A 45 -1.31 -3.09 -14.17
C THR A 45 -2.19 -2.64 -15.34
N ALA A 46 -2.65 -3.56 -16.20
CA ALA A 46 -3.52 -3.22 -17.33
C ALA A 46 -4.80 -2.43 -16.94
N ALA A 47 -5.37 -2.71 -15.77
CA ALA A 47 -6.54 -1.98 -15.24
C ALA A 47 -6.17 -0.65 -14.54
N PHE A 48 -4.87 -0.41 -14.32
CA PHE A 48 -4.35 0.76 -13.63
C PHE A 48 -2.96 1.10 -14.18
N ASP A 49 -2.95 1.79 -15.32
CA ASP A 49 -1.72 2.15 -16.02
C ASP A 49 -1.22 3.52 -15.60
N LEU A 50 0.04 3.58 -15.15
CA LEU A 50 0.72 4.80 -14.75
C LEU A 50 1.51 5.47 -15.89
N SER A 51 1.70 4.79 -17.03
CA SER A 51 2.59 5.23 -18.12
C SER A 51 2.24 6.62 -18.67
N GLY A 52 0.96 6.95 -18.76
CA GLY A 52 0.50 8.24 -19.27
C GLY A 52 0.78 9.44 -18.36
N ASN A 53 1.06 9.21 -17.07
CA ASN A 53 1.27 10.28 -16.09
C ASN A 53 2.76 10.55 -15.81
N MET A 54 3.66 9.74 -16.38
CA MET A 54 5.12 9.88 -16.25
C MET A 54 5.68 11.16 -16.89
N ALA A 55 4.96 11.76 -17.85
CA ALA A 55 5.42 12.93 -18.60
C ALA A 55 5.23 14.28 -17.85
N GLY A 56 5.64 14.36 -16.58
CA GLY A 56 5.72 15.62 -15.83
C GLY A 56 4.49 15.96 -14.99
N ASP A 57 3.67 14.97 -14.60
CA ASP A 57 2.62 15.19 -13.60
C ASP A 57 3.23 15.31 -12.19
N SER A 58 3.18 16.52 -11.64
CA SER A 58 3.67 16.83 -10.28
C SER A 58 2.75 16.38 -9.14
N ARG A 59 1.57 15.83 -9.45
CA ARG A 59 0.66 15.33 -8.41
C ARG A 59 1.22 14.04 -7.82
N ALA A 60 1.27 13.96 -6.50
CA ALA A 60 1.45 12.68 -5.81
C ALA A 60 0.20 11.83 -6.06
N GLY A 61 0.22 10.99 -7.09
CA GLY A 61 -0.99 10.29 -7.55
C GLY A 61 -1.54 9.26 -6.57
N LEU A 62 -0.69 8.71 -5.70
CA LEU A 62 -1.05 7.66 -4.74
C LEU A 62 -0.64 8.10 -3.33
N ASP A 63 -1.52 7.88 -2.36
CA ASP A 63 -1.22 8.15 -0.95
C ASP A 63 -0.19 7.15 -0.40
N ASP A 64 0.85 7.65 0.25
CA ASP A 64 1.95 6.85 0.80
C ASP A 64 1.46 5.79 1.80
N ARG A 65 0.45 6.13 2.62
CA ARG A 65 -0.08 5.19 3.64
C ARG A 65 -0.85 4.07 2.97
N THR A 66 -1.70 4.39 2.00
CA THR A 66 -2.40 3.39 1.20
C THR A 66 -1.42 2.47 0.47
N LEU A 67 -0.39 3.02 -0.19
CA LEU A 67 0.63 2.22 -0.88
C LEU A 67 1.39 1.30 0.06
N THR A 68 1.74 1.78 1.25
CA THR A 68 2.40 0.97 2.29
C THR A 68 1.54 -0.24 2.67
N GLU A 69 0.25 -0.03 2.93
CA GLU A 69 -0.68 -1.10 3.29
C GLU A 69 -0.92 -2.07 2.13
N VAL A 70 -1.05 -1.58 0.89
CA VAL A 70 -1.20 -2.43 -0.30
C VAL A 70 0.03 -3.31 -0.49
N ARG A 71 1.25 -2.75 -0.40
CA ARG A 71 2.49 -3.54 -0.47
C ARG A 71 2.53 -4.62 0.60
N ARG A 72 2.18 -4.26 1.83
CA ARG A 72 2.12 -5.20 2.94
C ARG A 72 1.14 -6.34 2.65
N ILE A 73 -0.03 -6.04 2.08
CA ILE A 73 -1.00 -7.06 1.66
C ILE A 73 -0.41 -7.96 0.56
N MET A 74 0.27 -7.39 -0.44
CA MET A 74 0.94 -8.16 -1.48
C MET A 74 1.96 -9.14 -0.88
N GLU A 75 2.78 -8.70 0.07
CA GLU A 75 3.76 -9.56 0.77
C GLU A 75 3.10 -10.63 1.65
N GLU A 76 2.10 -10.25 2.45
CA GLU A 76 1.42 -11.16 3.40
C GLU A 76 0.56 -12.21 2.68
N LYS A 77 -0.13 -11.83 1.60
CA LYS A 77 -1.08 -12.67 0.87
C LYS A 77 -0.50 -13.28 -0.40
N ARG A 78 0.72 -12.88 -0.80
CA ARG A 78 1.38 -13.29 -2.05
C ARG A 78 0.47 -13.10 -3.27
N CYS A 79 -0.15 -11.91 -3.33
CA CYS A 79 -1.13 -11.55 -4.35
C CYS A 79 -0.63 -10.38 -5.21
N ASN A 80 -1.25 -10.17 -6.36
CA ASN A 80 -0.88 -9.07 -7.25
C ASN A 80 -1.41 -7.71 -6.74
N PHE A 81 -1.04 -6.63 -7.42
CA PHE A 81 -1.43 -5.27 -7.03
C PHE A 81 -2.95 -5.05 -7.00
N ASP A 82 -3.66 -5.52 -8.02
CA ASP A 82 -5.12 -5.33 -8.11
C ASP A 82 -5.87 -6.11 -7.03
N GLU A 83 -5.47 -7.36 -6.78
CA GLU A 83 -5.99 -8.18 -5.68
C GLU A 83 -5.72 -7.52 -4.32
N ALA A 84 -4.50 -7.03 -4.11
CA ALA A 84 -4.13 -6.36 -2.88
C ALA A 84 -4.94 -5.07 -2.67
N ARG A 85 -5.21 -4.31 -3.72
CA ARG A 85 -6.09 -3.13 -3.67
C ARG A 85 -7.51 -3.48 -3.31
N VAL A 86 -8.08 -4.54 -3.90
CA VAL A 86 -9.43 -5.01 -3.55
C VAL A 86 -9.50 -5.40 -2.07
N ILE A 87 -8.50 -6.12 -1.57
CA ILE A 87 -8.41 -6.50 -0.15
C ILE A 87 -8.29 -5.27 0.74
N HIS A 88 -7.45 -4.29 0.36
CA HIS A 88 -7.29 -3.04 1.12
C HIS A 88 -8.62 -2.28 1.22
N THR A 89 -9.31 -2.09 0.09
CA THR A 89 -10.60 -1.40 0.04
C THR A 89 -11.66 -2.13 0.87
N ASN A 90 -11.75 -3.45 0.78
CA ASN A 90 -12.68 -4.23 1.60
C ASN A 90 -12.39 -4.12 3.10
N ARG A 91 -11.10 -4.07 3.50
CA ARG A 91 -10.71 -3.82 4.90
C ARG A 91 -11.13 -2.41 5.35
N MET A 92 -10.98 -1.42 4.49
CA MET A 92 -11.44 -0.05 4.77
C MET A 92 -12.95 0.01 4.91
N PHE A 93 -13.71 -0.61 4.00
CA PHE A 93 -15.17 -0.70 4.08
C PHE A 93 -15.62 -1.34 5.40
N ALA A 94 -15.06 -2.49 5.76
CA ALA A 94 -15.40 -3.17 7.00
C ALA A 94 -15.12 -2.29 8.24
N ARG A 95 -14.01 -1.54 8.27
CA ARG A 95 -13.68 -0.60 9.35
C ARG A 95 -14.69 0.55 9.46
N HIS A 96 -15.32 0.93 8.36
CA HIS A 96 -16.30 2.01 8.28
C HIS A 96 -17.76 1.53 8.30
N GLY A 97 -18.01 0.25 8.59
CA GLY A 97 -19.37 -0.29 8.63
C GLY A 97 -20.03 -0.38 7.25
N ILE A 98 -19.23 -0.59 6.21
CA ILE A 98 -19.66 -0.75 4.82
C ILE A 98 -19.39 -2.21 4.41
N ASP A 99 -20.40 -2.83 3.81
CA ASP A 99 -20.35 -4.17 3.25
C ASP A 99 -19.45 -4.20 2.00
N PRO A 100 -18.82 -5.33 1.63
CA PRO A 100 -18.05 -5.43 0.39
C PRO A 100 -18.82 -5.05 -0.88
N ASN A 101 -20.16 -5.13 -0.86
CA ASN A 101 -21.01 -4.66 -1.95
C ASN A 101 -21.17 -3.13 -2.01
N GLY A 102 -20.55 -2.38 -1.09
CA GLY A 102 -20.58 -0.92 -1.02
C GLY A 102 -21.76 -0.33 -0.24
N TYR A 103 -22.65 -1.16 0.32
CA TYR A 103 -23.80 -0.72 1.11
C TYR A 103 -23.44 -0.60 2.60
N PRO A 104 -24.06 0.32 3.36
CA PRO A 104 -23.93 0.33 4.81
C PRO A 104 -24.41 -0.99 5.43
N ILE A 105 -23.71 -1.46 6.47
CA ILE A 105 -24.10 -2.65 7.26
C ILE A 105 -25.22 -2.31 8.26
N ASP A 106 -25.47 -1.01 8.51
CA ASP A 106 -26.52 -0.55 9.42
C ASP A 106 -27.90 -1.04 8.93
N PRO A 107 -28.63 -1.85 9.72
CA PRO A 107 -29.97 -2.34 9.34
C PRO A 107 -31.01 -1.22 9.19
N LYS A 108 -30.73 -0.02 9.70
CA LYS A 108 -31.60 1.16 9.54
C LYS A 108 -31.27 1.98 8.31
N ALA A 109 -30.21 1.64 7.57
CA ALA A 109 -29.88 2.34 6.34
C ALA A 109 -30.93 2.08 5.26
N ILE A 110 -31.58 3.14 4.80
CA ILE A 110 -32.52 3.08 3.67
C ILE A 110 -31.68 2.99 2.39
N THR A 111 -31.59 1.79 1.82
CA THR A 111 -30.81 1.55 0.59
C THR A 111 -31.64 1.62 -0.67
N ARG A 112 -32.97 1.61 -0.56
CA ARG A 112 -33.92 1.74 -1.67
C ARG A 112 -35.16 2.51 -1.21
N LEU A 113 -35.65 3.40 -2.05
CA LEU A 113 -36.98 3.99 -1.91
C LEU A 113 -37.90 3.20 -2.86
N SER A 114 -38.89 2.52 -2.29
CA SER A 114 -39.93 1.82 -3.07
C SER A 114 -40.90 2.81 -3.70
#